data_AF-A0A397D2Q0-F1
#
_entry.id   AF-A0A397D2Q0-F1
#
_cell.length_a   1.000
_cell.length_b   1.000
_cell.length_c   1.000
_cell.angle_alpha   90.00
_cell.angle_beta   90.00
_cell.angle_gamma   90.00
#
_symmetry.space_group_name_H-M   'P 1'
#
loop_
_entity.id
_entity.type
_entity.pdbx_description
1 polymer ?
#
loop_
_entity_poly.entity_id
_entity_poly.type
_entity_poly.pdbx_seq_one_letter_code
_entity_poly.pdbx_strand_id
1 'polypeptide(L)'
;MSDAVAAADAVDPTADEVGGIDEEIKEERANAYVEHFVHIVQSTKALFPTLLTADEHAAIDTYLSLPAAAQLVYSRLFQRKGPWFRTTSLSAIADQLHPDPESSVPPLQTALRALETASFIRRCPKDSYVDALDAMKSACTIPEIQAVMVATGASKSKSTARYKTKIHPRTRDAFYRMHRLMYMTLSLPVQPTLKRATWGDWQRAVCRYEPTAWPGLLVTFGKVAAFPKVTLAAPSRPLFPTLQALVAYECASVLRHATRLIVDGVHLDHLLPSSARGLTADWLDVRPPTLLAFAGAASPSISSFSSSQPTKADFCDNVHSVDNMDTFVGELRACLASSLHLTREDDNQRRVFLEPYDATYALARSMDLVVGVYEKLGEYDKALVLLQELLATSVLGHKR
;
A
#
# COMPACT_ATOMS: atom_id res chain seq x y z
N MET A 1 -33.53 -27.70 62.22
CA MET A 1 -34.29 -28.44 61.19
C MET A 1 -35.56 -27.67 60.91
N SER A 2 -35.53 -26.78 59.91
CA SER A 2 -36.67 -26.37 59.07
C SER A 2 -36.16 -25.36 58.04
N ASP A 3 -36.70 -25.47 56.84
CA ASP A 3 -36.26 -24.95 55.55
C ASP A 3 -36.25 -23.42 55.36
N ALA A 4 -35.37 -22.96 54.45
CA ALA A 4 -35.69 -21.98 53.40
C ALA A 4 -34.50 -21.84 52.42
N VAL A 5 -34.46 -22.68 51.37
CA VAL A 5 -33.61 -22.43 50.20
C VAL A 5 -34.42 -21.54 49.26
N ALA A 6 -34.00 -20.28 49.13
CA ALA A 6 -34.53 -19.35 48.15
C ALA A 6 -34.15 -19.84 46.74
N ALA A 7 -35.15 -20.25 45.96
CA ALA A 7 -35.02 -20.45 44.53
C ALA A 7 -34.80 -19.07 43.87
N ALA A 8 -33.58 -18.81 43.40
CA ALA A 8 -33.33 -17.73 42.46
C ALA A 8 -33.79 -18.22 41.08
N ASP A 9 -34.82 -17.56 40.54
CA ASP A 9 -35.21 -17.68 39.13
C ASP A 9 -33.99 -17.40 38.25
N ALA A 10 -33.43 -18.47 37.68
CA ALA A 10 -32.56 -18.34 36.52
C ALA A 10 -33.47 -18.07 35.32
N VAL A 11 -33.67 -16.80 35.02
CA VAL A 11 -34.27 -16.36 33.75
C VAL A 11 -33.30 -16.77 32.65
N ASP A 12 -33.64 -17.84 31.94
CA ASP A 12 -32.94 -18.30 30.75
C ASP A 12 -33.17 -17.23 29.66
N PRO A 13 -32.12 -16.56 29.13
CA PRO A 13 -32.30 -15.49 28.17
C PRO A 13 -32.99 -16.03 26.93
N THR A 14 -34.08 -15.39 26.55
CA THR A 14 -34.87 -15.80 25.38
C THR A 14 -34.03 -15.70 24.11
N ALA A 15 -34.30 -16.54 23.11
CA ALA A 15 -33.53 -16.58 21.87
C ALA A 15 -33.44 -15.21 21.15
N ASP A 16 -34.41 -14.31 21.39
CA ASP A 16 -34.41 -12.93 20.88
C ASP A 16 -33.40 -12.02 21.59
N GLU A 17 -33.13 -12.22 22.88
CA GLU A 17 -32.10 -11.46 23.63
C GLU A 17 -30.69 -11.90 23.21
N VAL A 18 -30.49 -13.21 22.96
CA VAL A 18 -29.22 -13.73 22.44
C VAL A 18 -28.97 -13.25 21.00
N GLY A 19 -30.02 -13.16 20.18
CA GLY A 19 -29.95 -12.57 18.84
C GLY A 19 -29.67 -11.05 18.84
N GLY A 20 -30.22 -10.32 19.81
CA GLY A 20 -29.98 -8.88 19.98
C GLY A 20 -28.53 -8.56 20.35
N ILE A 21 -27.93 -9.33 21.26
CA ILE A 21 -26.53 -9.16 21.67
C ILE A 21 -25.57 -9.43 20.49
N ASP A 22 -25.85 -10.44 19.67
CA ASP A 22 -25.02 -10.76 18.51
C ASP A 22 -25.10 -9.71 17.40
N GLU A 23 -26.25 -9.06 17.20
CA GLU A 23 -26.40 -7.96 16.24
C GLU A 23 -25.78 -6.66 16.76
N GLU A 24 -25.94 -6.33 18.06
CA GLU A 24 -25.32 -5.17 18.70
C GLU A 24 -23.78 -5.25 18.61
N ILE A 25 -23.20 -6.42 18.90
CA ILE A 25 -21.76 -6.66 18.75
C ILE A 25 -21.30 -6.53 17.28
N LYS A 26 -22.13 -6.91 16.29
CA LYS A 26 -21.78 -6.76 14.86
C LYS A 26 -21.83 -5.30 14.43
N GLU A 27 -22.80 -4.54 14.89
CA GLU A 27 -22.98 -3.12 14.60
C GLU A 27 -21.87 -2.28 15.24
N GLU A 28 -21.58 -2.49 16.54
CA GLU A 28 -20.45 -1.88 17.24
C GLU A 28 -19.13 -2.15 16.52
N ARG A 29 -18.92 -3.40 16.07
CA ARG A 29 -17.73 -3.75 15.29
C ARG A 29 -17.69 -3.06 13.95
N ALA A 30 -18.82 -2.87 13.26
CA ALA A 30 -18.87 -2.17 11.98
C ALA A 30 -18.54 -0.68 12.13
N ASN A 31 -19.10 -0.04 13.15
CA ASN A 31 -18.84 1.37 13.49
C ASN A 31 -17.38 1.59 13.89
N ALA A 32 -16.76 0.65 14.62
CA ALA A 32 -15.36 0.72 14.99
C ALA A 32 -14.43 0.93 13.78
N TYR A 33 -14.70 0.28 12.63
CA TYR A 33 -13.88 0.46 11.42
C TYR A 33 -13.96 1.87 10.85
N VAL A 34 -15.15 2.46 10.86
CA VAL A 34 -15.38 3.82 10.33
C VAL A 34 -14.80 4.84 11.28
N GLU A 35 -15.13 4.75 12.56
CA GLU A 35 -14.60 5.60 13.62
C GLU A 35 -13.08 5.61 13.62
N HIS A 36 -12.47 4.43 13.49
CA HIS A 36 -11.02 4.34 13.45
C HIS A 36 -10.42 4.92 12.17
N PHE A 37 -11.07 4.73 11.01
CA PHE A 37 -10.64 5.37 9.75
C PHE A 37 -10.72 6.90 9.85
N VAL A 38 -11.85 7.43 10.36
CA VAL A 38 -12.08 8.85 10.61
C VAL A 38 -11.01 9.42 11.56
N HIS A 39 -10.73 8.72 12.65
CA HIS A 39 -9.68 9.09 13.60
C HIS A 39 -8.31 9.20 12.92
N ILE A 40 -7.94 8.25 12.04
CA ILE A 40 -6.66 8.31 11.31
C ILE A 40 -6.59 9.53 10.40
N VAL A 41 -7.61 9.77 9.57
CA VAL A 41 -7.55 10.88 8.60
C VAL A 41 -7.55 12.23 9.30
N GLN A 42 -8.33 12.40 10.36
CA GLN A 42 -8.34 13.62 11.19
C GLN A 42 -7.01 13.83 11.91
N SER A 43 -6.48 12.79 12.56
CA SER A 43 -5.19 12.85 13.26
C SER A 43 -4.05 13.16 12.31
N THR A 44 -4.05 12.55 11.12
CA THR A 44 -3.01 12.81 10.11
C THR A 44 -3.07 14.25 9.62
N LYS A 45 -4.27 14.78 9.37
CA LYS A 45 -4.46 16.19 8.97
C LYS A 45 -3.97 17.16 10.04
N ALA A 46 -4.22 16.85 11.31
CA ALA A 46 -3.84 17.70 12.43
C ALA A 46 -2.34 17.64 12.75
N LEU A 47 -1.74 16.44 12.74
CA LEU A 47 -0.35 16.22 13.15
C LEU A 47 0.66 16.46 12.03
N PHE A 48 0.27 16.20 10.78
CA PHE A 48 1.19 16.23 9.62
C PHE A 48 0.67 17.11 8.45
N PRO A 49 0.17 18.34 8.70
CA PRO A 49 -0.46 19.14 7.65
C PRO A 49 0.49 19.51 6.50
N THR A 50 1.80 19.64 6.79
CA THR A 50 2.84 19.98 5.81
C THR A 50 3.33 18.78 4.99
N LEU A 51 2.96 17.56 5.38
CA LEU A 51 3.30 16.31 4.69
C LEU A 51 2.12 15.79 3.84
N LEU A 52 1.15 16.65 3.56
CA LEU A 52 -0.02 16.36 2.72
C LEU A 52 -0.09 17.39 1.60
N THR A 53 -0.47 16.95 0.39
CA THR A 53 -0.75 17.87 -0.73
C THR A 53 -2.10 18.56 -0.55
N ALA A 54 -2.34 19.62 -1.32
CA ALA A 54 -3.66 20.27 -1.37
C ALA A 54 -4.78 19.28 -1.78
N ASP A 55 -4.50 18.41 -2.76
CA ASP A 55 -5.44 17.37 -3.20
C ASP A 55 -5.75 16.37 -2.09
N GLU A 56 -4.78 16.06 -1.22
CA GLU A 56 -4.98 15.14 -0.09
C GLU A 56 -5.78 15.78 1.04
N HIS A 57 -5.53 17.05 1.33
CA HIS A 57 -6.38 17.82 2.24
C HIS A 57 -7.83 17.84 1.74
N ALA A 58 -8.03 18.13 0.45
CA ALA A 58 -9.34 18.11 -0.18
C ALA A 58 -9.98 16.71 -0.17
N ALA A 59 -9.20 15.65 -0.38
CA ALA A 59 -9.70 14.27 -0.29
C ALA A 59 -10.15 13.91 1.13
N ILE A 60 -9.43 14.35 2.17
CA ILE A 60 -9.86 14.16 3.56
C ILE A 60 -11.19 14.88 3.81
N ASP A 61 -11.28 16.15 3.42
CA ASP A 61 -12.50 16.94 3.63
C ASP A 61 -13.70 16.39 2.85
N THR A 62 -13.45 15.92 1.63
CA THR A 62 -14.48 15.25 0.83
C THR A 62 -14.91 13.95 1.50
N TYR A 63 -13.98 13.14 2.02
CA TYR A 63 -14.33 11.91 2.72
C TYR A 63 -15.18 12.17 3.97
N LEU A 64 -14.78 13.15 4.79
CA LEU A 64 -15.48 13.49 6.04
C LEU A 64 -16.88 14.07 5.81
N SER A 65 -17.14 14.65 4.63
CA SER A 65 -18.47 15.15 4.24
C SER A 65 -19.36 14.09 3.56
N LEU A 66 -18.86 12.88 3.30
CA LEU A 66 -19.67 11.80 2.74
C LEU A 66 -20.74 11.33 3.74
N PRO A 67 -21.89 10.82 3.27
CA PRO A 67 -22.87 10.15 4.11
C PRO A 67 -22.25 8.98 4.88
N ALA A 68 -22.74 8.70 6.09
CA ALA A 68 -22.22 7.63 6.96
C ALA A 68 -22.15 6.26 6.25
N ALA A 69 -23.18 5.92 5.45
CA ALA A 69 -23.21 4.71 4.64
C ALA A 69 -22.05 4.63 3.62
N ALA A 70 -21.69 5.75 2.99
CA ALA A 70 -20.59 5.82 2.03
C ALA A 70 -19.22 5.73 2.72
N GLN A 71 -19.07 6.36 3.89
CA GLN A 71 -17.87 6.23 4.72
C GLN A 71 -17.66 4.77 5.14
N LEU A 72 -18.71 4.08 5.59
CA LEU A 72 -18.69 2.67 5.98
C LEU A 72 -18.26 1.77 4.83
N VAL A 73 -18.89 1.90 3.67
CA VAL A 73 -18.54 1.12 2.47
C VAL A 73 -17.08 1.37 2.10
N TYR A 74 -16.62 2.62 2.08
CA TYR A 74 -15.24 2.93 1.70
C TYR A 74 -14.20 2.37 2.68
N SER A 75 -14.39 2.57 3.99
CA SER A 75 -13.47 2.08 5.03
C SER A 75 -13.30 0.57 4.98
N ARG A 76 -14.39 -0.16 4.69
CA ARG A 76 -14.36 -1.61 4.49
C ARG A 76 -13.66 -2.01 3.20
N LEU A 77 -13.93 -1.32 2.10
CA LEU A 77 -13.27 -1.58 0.81
C LEU A 77 -11.76 -1.37 0.90
N PHE A 78 -11.33 -0.29 1.56
CA PHE A 78 -9.92 0.07 1.71
C PHE A 78 -9.09 -1.02 2.40
N GLN A 79 -9.66 -1.71 3.38
CA GLN A 79 -9.00 -2.81 4.11
C GLN A 79 -8.80 -4.08 3.27
N ARG A 80 -9.63 -4.29 2.24
CA ARG A 80 -9.66 -5.55 1.51
C ARG A 80 -8.54 -5.61 0.48
N LYS A 81 -8.08 -6.84 0.23
CA LYS A 81 -7.09 -7.14 -0.79
C LYS A 81 -7.62 -6.81 -2.18
N GLY A 82 -6.74 -6.25 -3.01
CA GLY A 82 -6.98 -6.10 -4.43
C GLY A 82 -7.76 -4.83 -4.79
N PRO A 83 -7.72 -4.43 -6.07
CA PRO A 83 -8.33 -3.17 -6.49
C PRO A 83 -9.80 -3.31 -6.86
N TRP A 84 -10.26 -4.49 -7.28
CA TRP A 84 -11.61 -4.73 -7.80
C TRP A 84 -12.48 -5.54 -6.84
N PHE A 85 -13.69 -5.07 -6.60
CA PHE A 85 -14.65 -5.71 -5.69
C PHE A 85 -15.96 -6.01 -6.41
N ARG A 86 -16.52 -7.20 -6.14
CA ARG A 86 -17.84 -7.57 -6.66
C ARG A 86 -18.91 -6.96 -5.79
N THR A 87 -19.98 -6.48 -6.39
CA THR A 87 -21.15 -5.99 -5.62
C THR A 87 -21.72 -7.06 -4.68
N THR A 88 -21.68 -8.34 -5.07
CA THR A 88 -22.06 -9.47 -4.19
C THR A 88 -21.16 -9.64 -2.99
N SER A 89 -19.86 -9.36 -3.15
CA SER A 89 -18.92 -9.42 -2.04
C SER A 89 -19.11 -8.26 -1.06
N LEU A 90 -19.98 -7.30 -1.39
CA LEU A 90 -20.40 -6.19 -0.54
C LEU A 90 -21.79 -6.40 0.06
N SER A 91 -22.43 -7.57 -0.15
CA SER A 91 -23.76 -7.85 0.43
C SER A 91 -23.73 -7.80 1.96
N ALA A 92 -22.70 -8.37 2.59
CA ALA A 92 -22.51 -8.30 4.03
C ALA A 92 -22.34 -6.85 4.57
N ILE A 93 -21.93 -5.91 3.71
CA ILE A 93 -21.90 -4.49 4.05
C ILE A 93 -23.28 -3.88 3.85
N ALA A 94 -24.02 -4.30 2.82
CA ALA A 94 -25.39 -3.86 2.56
C ALA A 94 -26.35 -4.23 3.69
N ASP A 95 -26.16 -5.40 4.31
CA ASP A 95 -26.97 -5.87 5.44
C ASP A 95 -26.80 -4.97 6.68
N GLN A 96 -25.68 -4.24 6.77
CA GLN A 96 -25.36 -3.30 7.86
C GLN A 96 -25.82 -1.86 7.56
N LEU A 97 -26.37 -1.60 6.38
CA LEU A 97 -26.86 -0.27 6.02
C LEU A 97 -28.35 -0.19 6.31
N HIS A 98 -28.74 0.72 7.20
CA HIS A 98 -30.15 0.96 7.46
C HIS A 98 -30.86 1.42 6.17
N PRO A 99 -31.98 0.78 5.80
CA PRO A 99 -32.78 1.22 4.67
C PRO A 99 -33.39 2.59 4.99
N ASP A 100 -33.18 3.53 4.08
CA ASP A 100 -33.89 4.80 4.11
C ASP A 100 -35.36 4.53 3.75
N PRO A 101 -36.32 4.73 4.67
CA PRO A 101 -37.73 4.38 4.46
C PRO A 101 -38.37 5.18 3.31
N GLU A 102 -37.77 6.30 2.90
CA GLU A 102 -38.30 7.17 1.84
C GLU A 102 -37.70 6.89 0.45
N SER A 103 -36.66 6.05 0.37
CA SER A 103 -35.94 5.78 -0.88
C SER A 103 -36.22 4.36 -1.40
N SER A 104 -36.69 4.27 -2.64
CA SER A 104 -36.82 3.00 -3.37
C SER A 104 -35.48 2.41 -3.84
N VAL A 105 -34.38 3.16 -3.69
CA VAL A 105 -33.04 2.74 -4.09
C VAL A 105 -32.35 2.00 -2.94
N PRO A 106 -31.74 0.82 -3.18
CA PRO A 106 -30.98 0.11 -2.16
C PRO A 106 -29.87 0.97 -1.54
N PRO A 107 -29.69 0.95 -0.20
CA PRO A 107 -28.71 1.79 0.51
C PRO A 107 -27.28 1.65 -0.01
N LEU A 108 -26.86 0.42 -0.32
CA LEU A 108 -25.54 0.16 -0.92
C LEU A 108 -25.37 0.88 -2.26
N GLN A 109 -26.42 0.95 -3.09
CA GLN A 109 -26.33 1.60 -4.39
C GLN A 109 -26.25 3.12 -4.25
N THR A 110 -26.95 3.71 -3.27
CA THR A 110 -26.84 5.13 -2.93
C THR A 110 -25.44 5.46 -2.42
N ALA A 111 -24.88 4.65 -1.53
CA ALA A 111 -23.51 4.79 -1.03
C ALA A 111 -22.46 4.69 -2.15
N LEU A 112 -22.59 3.70 -3.05
CA LEU A 112 -21.69 3.54 -4.19
C LEU A 112 -21.79 4.72 -5.17
N ARG A 113 -22.98 5.30 -5.38
CA ARG A 113 -23.13 6.52 -6.20
C ARG A 113 -22.42 7.71 -5.56
N ALA A 114 -22.61 7.93 -4.26
CA ALA A 114 -21.93 9.03 -3.56
C ALA A 114 -20.40 8.92 -3.66
N LEU A 115 -19.86 7.71 -3.49
CA LEU A 115 -18.42 7.45 -3.64
C LEU A 115 -17.91 7.64 -5.07
N GLU A 116 -18.74 7.33 -6.08
CA GLU A 116 -18.41 7.52 -7.49
C GLU A 116 -18.42 9.01 -7.86
N THR A 117 -19.44 9.76 -7.43
CA THR A 117 -19.51 11.22 -7.60
C THR A 117 -18.33 11.93 -6.94
N ALA A 118 -17.92 11.46 -5.76
CA ALA A 118 -16.76 12.00 -5.04
C ALA A 118 -15.40 11.47 -5.56
N SER A 119 -15.38 10.65 -6.63
CA SER A 119 -14.16 10.07 -7.21
C SER A 119 -13.33 9.16 -6.29
N PHE A 120 -13.96 8.57 -5.27
CA PHE A 120 -13.33 7.58 -4.39
C PHE A 120 -13.32 6.18 -5.01
N ILE A 121 -14.32 5.88 -5.83
CA ILE A 121 -14.43 4.63 -6.58
C ILE A 121 -14.73 4.90 -8.05
N ARG A 122 -14.42 3.93 -8.90
CA ARG A 122 -14.77 3.91 -10.32
C ARG A 122 -15.39 2.56 -10.68
N ARG A 123 -16.42 2.55 -11.52
CA ARG A 123 -16.97 1.30 -12.09
C ARG A 123 -16.13 0.80 -13.24
N CYS A 124 -16.11 -0.51 -13.46
CA CYS A 124 -15.50 -1.09 -14.66
C CYS A 124 -16.09 -0.44 -15.91
N PRO A 125 -15.29 0.23 -16.76
CA PRO A 125 -15.78 0.82 -18.00
C PRO A 125 -16.30 -0.30 -18.91
N LYS A 126 -17.39 -0.04 -19.64
CA LYS A 126 -17.94 -1.03 -20.59
C LYS A 126 -17.02 -1.22 -21.81
N ASP A 127 -16.25 -0.19 -22.15
CA ASP A 127 -15.48 -0.13 -23.41
C ASP A 127 -13.97 -0.37 -23.22
N SER A 128 -13.52 -0.65 -21.99
CA SER A 128 -12.10 -0.89 -21.69
C SER A 128 -11.82 -2.38 -21.54
N TYR A 129 -11.28 -2.99 -22.58
CA TYR A 129 -10.87 -4.41 -22.56
C TYR A 129 -9.78 -4.69 -21.53
N VAL A 130 -8.83 -3.75 -21.37
CA VAL A 130 -7.73 -3.88 -20.40
C VAL A 130 -8.26 -3.89 -18.97
N ASP A 131 -9.14 -2.95 -18.62
CA ASP A 131 -9.76 -2.91 -17.29
C ASP A 131 -10.66 -4.13 -17.05
N ALA A 132 -11.39 -4.58 -18.07
CA ALA A 132 -12.23 -5.76 -17.98
C ALA A 132 -11.42 -7.02 -17.69
N LEU A 133 -10.28 -7.21 -18.38
CA LEU A 133 -9.37 -8.32 -18.14
C LEU A 133 -8.70 -8.25 -16.76
N ASP A 134 -8.25 -7.07 -16.33
CA ASP A 134 -7.68 -6.87 -14.99
C ASP A 134 -8.73 -7.17 -13.90
N ALA A 135 -9.95 -6.66 -14.07
CA ALA A 135 -11.06 -6.92 -13.17
C ALA A 135 -11.49 -8.40 -13.18
N MET A 136 -11.35 -9.11 -14.31
CA MET A 136 -11.56 -10.56 -14.37
C MET A 136 -10.48 -11.30 -13.61
N LYS A 137 -9.20 -11.05 -13.89
CA LYS A 137 -8.08 -11.71 -13.19
C LYS A 137 -8.09 -11.46 -11.69
N SER A 138 -8.43 -10.25 -11.28
CA SER A 138 -8.37 -9.82 -9.88
C SER A 138 -9.59 -10.21 -9.05
N ALA A 139 -10.78 -10.25 -9.67
CA ALA A 139 -12.02 -10.43 -8.92
C ALA A 139 -12.86 -11.64 -9.34
N CYS A 140 -12.65 -12.29 -10.50
CA CYS A 140 -13.40 -13.51 -10.89
C CYS A 140 -12.80 -14.78 -10.26
N THR A 141 -13.64 -15.79 -10.03
CA THR A 141 -13.17 -17.10 -9.57
C THR A 141 -12.68 -17.90 -10.76
N ILE A 142 -11.84 -18.92 -10.52
CA ILE A 142 -11.33 -19.80 -11.58
C ILE A 142 -12.49 -20.41 -12.42
N PRO A 143 -13.59 -20.90 -11.84
CA PRO A 143 -14.73 -21.39 -12.62
C PRO A 143 -15.42 -20.31 -13.47
N GLU A 144 -15.49 -19.06 -13.01
CA GLU A 144 -16.05 -17.96 -13.80
C GLU A 144 -15.14 -17.58 -14.97
N ILE A 145 -13.83 -17.55 -14.75
CA ILE A 145 -12.85 -17.30 -15.81
C ILE A 145 -12.92 -18.42 -16.84
N GLN A 146 -12.99 -19.68 -16.40
CA GLN A 146 -13.21 -20.84 -17.25
C GLN A 146 -14.52 -20.71 -18.03
N ALA A 147 -15.63 -20.32 -17.38
CA ALA A 147 -16.91 -20.10 -18.05
C ALA A 147 -16.88 -18.97 -19.09
N VAL A 148 -16.07 -17.92 -18.89
CA VAL A 148 -15.89 -16.86 -19.88
C VAL A 148 -15.00 -17.32 -21.03
N MET A 149 -13.90 -18.02 -20.76
CA MET A 149 -13.03 -18.63 -21.79
C MET A 149 -13.83 -19.59 -22.68
N VAL A 150 -14.72 -20.35 -22.04
CA VAL A 150 -15.74 -21.21 -22.66
C VAL A 150 -16.74 -20.32 -23.43
N ALA A 151 -17.36 -19.29 -22.85
CA ALA A 151 -18.29 -18.41 -23.59
C ALA A 151 -17.69 -17.72 -24.83
N THR A 152 -16.38 -17.45 -24.86
CA THR A 152 -15.68 -16.86 -26.01
C THR A 152 -15.30 -17.86 -27.12
N GLY A 153 -15.56 -19.18 -26.97
CA GLY A 153 -15.23 -20.19 -28.00
C GLY A 153 -15.55 -21.68 -27.73
N ALA A 154 -16.17 -22.05 -26.62
CA ALA A 154 -16.71 -23.39 -26.31
C ALA A 154 -18.08 -23.27 -25.59
N SER A 155 -19.16 -23.70 -26.21
CA SER A 155 -20.54 -23.88 -25.70
C SER A 155 -21.02 -23.18 -24.39
N LYS A 156 -21.93 -22.21 -24.59
CA LYS A 156 -23.04 -21.73 -23.72
C LYS A 156 -22.81 -21.68 -22.20
N SER A 157 -22.51 -20.48 -21.68
CA SER A 157 -22.89 -20.10 -20.32
C SER A 157 -23.26 -18.62 -20.21
N LYS A 158 -24.40 -18.33 -19.56
CA LYS A 158 -24.87 -16.98 -19.21
C LYS A 158 -24.12 -16.50 -17.96
N SER A 159 -22.93 -15.93 -18.12
CA SER A 159 -22.28 -15.18 -17.03
C SER A 159 -22.83 -13.75 -16.98
N THR A 160 -23.88 -13.53 -16.20
CA THR A 160 -24.30 -12.19 -15.76
C THR A 160 -23.26 -11.63 -14.79
N ALA A 161 -22.19 -11.04 -15.33
CA ALA A 161 -21.12 -10.42 -14.56
C ALA A 161 -21.65 -9.18 -13.83
N ARG A 162 -21.89 -9.35 -12.54
CA ARG A 162 -22.31 -8.32 -11.58
C ARG A 162 -21.24 -7.24 -11.49
N TYR A 163 -21.68 -5.99 -11.41
CA TYR A 163 -20.86 -4.77 -11.38
C TYR A 163 -19.60 -4.91 -10.50
N LYS A 164 -18.45 -4.54 -11.07
CA LYS A 164 -17.15 -4.48 -10.41
C LYS A 164 -16.77 -3.04 -10.14
N THR A 165 -16.46 -2.73 -8.89
CA THR A 165 -16.03 -1.39 -8.45
C THR A 165 -14.56 -1.42 -8.08
N LYS A 166 -13.82 -0.39 -8.49
CA LYS A 166 -12.40 -0.18 -8.20
C LYS A 166 -12.25 1.03 -7.30
N ILE A 167 -11.44 0.94 -6.24
CA ILE A 167 -11.03 2.15 -5.51
C ILE A 167 -10.12 2.97 -6.42
N HIS A 168 -10.34 4.28 -6.49
CA HIS A 168 -9.49 5.15 -7.30
C HIS A 168 -8.04 5.10 -6.79
N PRO A 169 -7.03 4.80 -7.63
CA PRO A 169 -5.65 4.63 -7.19
C PRO A 169 -5.10 5.83 -6.40
N ARG A 170 -5.39 7.05 -6.87
CA ARG A 170 -4.93 8.28 -6.20
C ARG A 170 -5.45 8.42 -4.77
N THR A 171 -6.74 8.21 -4.53
CA THR A 171 -7.31 8.31 -3.17
C THR A 171 -6.83 7.15 -2.29
N ARG A 172 -6.67 5.96 -2.88
CA ARG A 172 -6.11 4.80 -2.19
C ARG A 172 -4.67 5.06 -1.73
N ASP A 173 -3.82 5.57 -2.61
CA ASP A 173 -2.41 5.86 -2.30
C ASP A 173 -2.28 6.94 -1.24
N ALA A 174 -3.09 8.01 -1.32
CA ALA A 174 -3.16 9.04 -0.30
C ALA A 174 -3.46 8.46 1.09
N PHE A 175 -4.54 7.67 1.23
CA PHE A 175 -4.88 7.07 2.52
C PHE A 175 -3.90 5.99 2.98
N TYR A 176 -3.23 5.28 2.07
CA TYR A 176 -2.11 4.39 2.45
C TYR A 176 -0.96 5.17 3.05
N ARG A 177 -0.59 6.32 2.48
CA ARG A 177 0.46 7.18 3.04
C ARG A 177 0.07 7.72 4.40
N MET A 178 -1.17 8.19 4.57
CA MET A 178 -1.68 8.64 5.88
C MET A 178 -1.63 7.52 6.92
N HIS A 179 -2.07 6.31 6.54
CA HIS A 179 -1.97 5.14 7.41
C HIS A 179 -0.52 4.81 7.78
N ARG A 180 0.42 4.85 6.82
CA ARG A 180 1.84 4.59 7.07
C ARG A 180 2.47 5.65 7.96
N LEU A 181 2.11 6.92 7.79
CA LEU A 181 2.54 8.01 8.68
C LEU A 181 2.12 7.76 10.13
N MET A 182 0.85 7.36 10.33
CA MET A 182 0.35 7.04 11.67
C MET A 182 0.97 5.78 12.27
N TYR A 183 1.42 4.85 11.43
CA TYR A 183 1.92 3.55 11.86
C TYR A 183 3.28 3.18 11.26
N MET A 184 4.24 4.09 11.37
CA MET A 184 5.58 3.95 10.77
C MET A 184 6.36 2.71 11.23
N THR A 185 6.13 2.23 12.47
CA THR A 185 6.82 1.06 13.03
C THR A 185 6.15 -0.26 12.67
N LEU A 186 4.99 -0.26 12.01
CA LEU A 186 4.37 -1.51 11.61
C LEU A 186 5.22 -2.21 10.57
N SER A 187 5.55 -3.46 10.88
CA SER A 187 6.02 -4.41 9.89
C SER A 187 5.06 -4.40 8.72
N LEU A 188 5.58 -4.16 7.51
CA LEU A 188 4.82 -4.37 6.28
C LEU A 188 4.18 -5.77 6.34
N PRO A 189 2.91 -5.93 5.93
CA PRO A 189 2.24 -7.22 5.95
C PRO A 189 3.11 -8.29 5.29
N VAL A 190 3.06 -9.52 5.83
CA VAL A 190 3.89 -10.67 5.42
C VAL A 190 4.06 -10.66 3.90
N GLN A 191 5.28 -10.36 3.47
CA GLN A 191 5.57 -10.15 2.07
C GLN A 191 5.35 -11.47 1.32
N PRO A 192 4.69 -11.44 0.16
CA PRO A 192 4.50 -12.65 -0.62
C PRO A 192 5.87 -13.17 -1.03
N THR A 193 6.27 -14.33 -0.49
CA THR A 193 7.48 -15.01 -0.95
C THR A 193 7.19 -15.57 -2.33
N LEU A 194 7.87 -15.05 -3.34
CA LEU A 194 7.90 -15.68 -4.66
C LEU A 194 8.81 -16.91 -4.56
N LYS A 195 8.46 -18.01 -5.23
CA LYS A 195 9.29 -19.22 -5.28
C LYS A 195 9.52 -19.58 -6.74
N ARG A 196 10.77 -19.48 -7.20
CA ARG A 196 11.17 -19.74 -8.61
C ARG A 196 10.34 -18.93 -9.60
N ALA A 197 10.21 -17.64 -9.33
CA ALA A 197 9.49 -16.70 -10.17
C ALA A 197 10.28 -16.31 -11.42
N THR A 198 9.55 -15.89 -12.46
CA THR A 198 10.08 -15.20 -13.63
C THR A 198 10.30 -13.71 -13.33
N TRP A 199 11.03 -13.00 -14.20
CA TRP A 199 11.22 -11.55 -14.08
C TRP A 199 9.87 -10.80 -13.98
N GLY A 200 8.88 -11.15 -14.80
CA GLY A 200 7.57 -10.49 -14.76
C GLY A 200 6.75 -10.73 -13.48
N ASP A 201 7.08 -11.74 -12.67
CA ASP A 201 6.33 -12.05 -11.45
C ASP A 201 6.57 -11.04 -10.33
N TRP A 202 7.81 -10.55 -10.17
CA TRP A 202 8.12 -9.56 -9.13
C TRP A 202 7.48 -8.20 -9.46
N GLN A 203 7.49 -7.79 -10.73
CA GLN A 203 6.84 -6.56 -11.20
C GLN A 203 5.34 -6.56 -10.87
N ARG A 204 4.69 -7.72 -11.10
CA ARG A 204 3.29 -7.91 -10.70
C ARG A 204 3.09 -7.96 -9.20
N ALA A 205 4.04 -8.52 -8.44
CA ALA A 205 3.91 -8.67 -6.99
C ALA A 205 4.08 -7.34 -6.25
N VAL A 206 5.08 -6.53 -6.60
CA VAL A 206 5.38 -5.24 -5.94
C VAL A 206 4.23 -4.24 -6.08
N CYS A 207 3.50 -4.32 -7.19
CA CYS A 207 2.37 -3.44 -7.49
C CYS A 207 1.05 -3.85 -6.86
N ARG A 208 0.99 -4.95 -6.12
CA ARG A 208 -0.25 -5.37 -5.45
C ARG A 208 -0.57 -4.47 -4.27
N TYR A 209 -1.86 -4.19 -4.11
CA TYR A 209 -2.41 -3.61 -2.89
C TYR A 209 -2.69 -4.74 -1.89
N GLU A 210 -1.84 -4.83 -0.86
CA GLU A 210 -2.02 -5.76 0.23
C GLU A 210 -2.99 -5.19 1.29
N PRO A 211 -3.71 -6.06 2.03
CA PRO A 211 -4.55 -5.63 3.15
C PRO A 211 -3.74 -4.80 4.14
N THR A 212 -4.31 -3.66 4.53
CA THR A 212 -3.71 -2.80 5.54
C THR A 212 -4.02 -3.38 6.92
N ALA A 213 -3.00 -3.58 7.76
CA ALA A 213 -3.20 -3.95 9.16
C ALA A 213 -3.48 -2.68 9.98
N TRP A 214 -4.50 -2.72 10.83
CA TRP A 214 -4.95 -1.56 11.62
C TRP A 214 -4.80 -1.87 13.11
N PRO A 215 -3.67 -1.52 13.75
CA PRO A 215 -3.41 -1.89 15.14
C PRO A 215 -4.43 -1.32 16.13
N GLY A 216 -4.92 -0.09 15.89
CA GLY A 216 -5.97 0.47 16.73
C GLY A 216 -7.24 -0.36 16.72
N LEU A 217 -7.65 -0.88 15.56
CA LEU A 217 -8.78 -1.83 15.48
C LEU A 217 -8.47 -3.16 16.17
N LEU A 218 -7.23 -3.64 16.12
CA LEU A 218 -6.85 -4.85 16.84
C LEU A 218 -6.95 -4.66 18.36
N VAL A 219 -6.66 -3.46 18.87
CA VAL A 219 -6.88 -3.10 20.27
C VAL A 219 -8.37 -3.01 20.58
N THR A 220 -9.15 -2.29 19.76
CA THR A 220 -10.62 -2.16 19.94
C THR A 220 -11.31 -3.53 19.95
N PHE A 221 -10.85 -4.47 19.11
CA PHE A 221 -11.38 -5.84 19.09
C PHE A 221 -10.76 -6.79 20.12
N GLY A 222 -9.97 -6.27 21.07
CA GLY A 222 -9.34 -7.07 22.14
C GLY A 222 -8.31 -8.10 21.65
N LYS A 223 -7.83 -7.99 20.40
CA LYS A 223 -6.84 -8.90 19.81
C LYS A 223 -5.41 -8.55 20.18
N VAL A 224 -5.17 -7.31 20.58
CA VAL A 224 -3.86 -6.81 21.05
C VAL A 224 -4.09 -6.03 22.34
N ALA A 225 -3.18 -6.16 23.29
CA ALA A 225 -3.25 -5.40 24.54
C ALA A 225 -3.23 -3.88 24.26
N ALA A 226 -3.93 -3.10 25.09
CA ALA A 226 -3.94 -1.66 24.98
C ALA A 226 -2.51 -1.09 24.97
N PHE A 227 -2.26 -0.10 24.10
CA PHE A 227 -0.96 0.54 24.02
C PHE A 227 -0.62 1.22 25.36
N PRO A 228 0.65 1.11 25.83
CA PRO A 228 1.07 1.77 27.05
C PRO A 228 0.90 3.29 26.89
N LYS A 229 0.44 3.97 27.94
CA LYS A 229 0.37 5.42 27.96
C LYS A 229 1.80 5.97 28.00
N VAL A 230 2.17 6.75 26.99
CA VAL A 230 3.49 7.39 26.88
C VAL A 230 3.31 8.89 26.85
N THR A 231 4.13 9.61 27.61
CA THR A 231 4.23 11.07 27.54
C THR A 231 5.10 11.44 26.35
N LEU A 232 4.53 12.17 25.39
CA LEU A 232 5.27 12.66 24.24
C LEU A 232 6.13 13.84 24.68
N ALA A 233 7.45 13.73 24.52
CA ALA A 233 8.35 14.86 24.62
C ALA A 233 8.09 15.83 23.46
N ALA A 234 8.35 17.13 23.67
CA ALA A 234 8.26 18.11 22.59
C ALA A 234 9.15 17.66 21.41
N PRO A 235 8.63 17.66 20.16
CA PRO A 235 9.37 17.18 19.01
C PRO A 235 10.57 18.09 18.77
N SER A 236 11.78 17.56 18.96
CA SER A 236 13.02 18.32 18.72
C SER A 236 13.34 18.44 17.24
N ARG A 237 12.89 17.49 16.42
CA ARG A 237 13.05 17.48 14.95
C ARG A 237 12.00 16.55 14.33
N PRO A 238 11.34 16.95 13.22
CA PRO A 238 10.43 16.05 12.51
C PRO A 238 11.19 14.89 11.86
N LEU A 239 10.57 13.71 11.78
CA LEU A 239 11.12 12.54 11.09
C LEU A 239 11.30 12.81 9.58
N PHE A 240 10.31 13.48 8.98
CA PHE A 240 10.35 13.95 7.60
C PHE A 240 10.25 15.47 7.60
N PRO A 241 11.29 16.21 7.18
CA PRO A 241 11.27 17.66 7.17
C PRO A 241 10.35 18.23 6.07
N THR A 242 10.17 17.48 4.98
CA THR A 242 9.38 17.90 3.81
C THR A 242 8.56 16.72 3.27
N LEU A 243 7.50 17.04 2.52
CA LEU A 243 6.74 16.05 1.78
C LEU A 243 7.63 15.28 0.78
N GLN A 244 8.61 15.94 0.16
CA GLN A 244 9.56 15.29 -0.74
C GLN A 244 10.37 14.21 -0.02
N ALA A 245 10.82 14.46 1.21
CA ALA A 245 11.56 13.47 2.00
C ALA A 245 10.68 12.24 2.34
N LEU A 246 9.41 12.46 2.65
CA LEU A 246 8.44 11.38 2.88
C LEU A 246 8.24 10.55 1.61
N VAL A 247 7.99 11.20 0.48
CA VAL A 247 7.77 10.53 -0.81
C VAL A 247 9.02 9.75 -1.25
N ALA A 248 10.21 10.33 -1.09
CA ALA A 248 11.47 9.63 -1.34
C ALA A 248 11.62 8.37 -0.46
N TYR A 249 11.27 8.46 0.83
CA TYR A 249 11.26 7.30 1.73
C TYR A 249 10.26 6.23 1.28
N GLU A 250 9.06 6.61 0.84
CA GLU A 250 8.07 5.66 0.34
C GLU A 250 8.57 4.97 -0.94
N CYS A 251 9.10 5.71 -1.90
CA CYS A 251 9.68 5.15 -3.12
C CYS A 251 10.86 4.21 -2.80
N ALA A 252 11.77 4.62 -1.92
CA ALA A 252 12.89 3.78 -1.48
C ALA A 252 12.42 2.51 -0.76
N SER A 253 11.34 2.61 0.03
CA SER A 253 10.74 1.44 0.70
C SER A 253 10.13 0.46 -0.29
N VAL A 254 9.48 0.95 -1.35
CA VAL A 254 8.94 0.11 -2.42
C VAL A 254 10.07 -0.52 -3.25
N LEU A 255 11.12 0.25 -3.57
CA LEU A 255 12.32 -0.26 -4.23
C LEU A 255 12.99 -1.37 -3.40
N ARG A 256 13.13 -1.17 -2.09
CA ARG A 256 13.68 -2.19 -1.18
C ARG A 256 12.81 -3.44 -1.13
N HIS A 257 11.49 -3.29 -1.18
CA HIS A 257 10.58 -4.41 -1.30
C HIS A 257 10.76 -5.14 -2.63
N ALA A 258 10.87 -4.42 -3.75
CA ALA A 258 11.16 -4.99 -5.05
C ALA A 258 12.48 -5.78 -5.03
N THR A 259 13.54 -5.20 -4.46
CA THR A 259 14.84 -5.86 -4.31
C THR A 259 14.71 -7.19 -3.57
N ARG A 260 13.96 -7.25 -2.46
CA ARG A 260 13.71 -8.51 -1.74
C ARG A 260 12.96 -9.53 -2.58
N LEU A 261 11.90 -9.10 -3.29
CA LEU A 261 11.15 -9.99 -4.19
C LEU A 261 12.02 -10.56 -5.31
N ILE A 262 12.96 -9.76 -5.84
CA ILE A 262 13.92 -10.18 -6.85
C ILE A 262 14.90 -11.18 -6.24
N VAL A 263 15.59 -10.80 -5.16
CA VAL A 263 16.67 -11.57 -4.51
C VAL A 263 16.17 -12.92 -3.96
N ASP A 264 15.02 -12.92 -3.28
CA ASP A 264 14.50 -14.13 -2.62
C ASP A 264 13.66 -15.00 -3.57
N GLY A 265 13.17 -14.41 -4.66
CA GLY A 265 12.05 -14.95 -5.42
C GLY A 265 12.33 -15.34 -6.85
N VAL A 266 13.10 -14.52 -7.58
CA VAL A 266 13.35 -14.69 -9.01
C VAL A 266 14.47 -15.71 -9.22
N HIS A 267 14.29 -16.62 -10.17
CA HIS A 267 15.33 -17.59 -10.50
C HIS A 267 16.56 -16.89 -11.08
N LEU A 268 17.77 -17.33 -10.70
CA LEU A 268 19.03 -16.70 -11.15
C LEU A 268 19.14 -16.58 -12.67
N ASP A 269 18.67 -17.59 -13.41
CA ASP A 269 18.69 -17.61 -14.89
C ASP A 269 17.77 -16.54 -15.53
N HIS A 270 16.84 -15.97 -14.77
CA HIS A 270 15.93 -14.93 -15.23
C HIS A 270 16.35 -13.51 -14.82
N LEU A 271 17.46 -13.35 -14.10
CA LEU A 271 17.94 -12.05 -13.63
C LEU A 271 18.69 -11.28 -14.72
N LEU A 272 19.55 -11.96 -15.46
CA LEU A 272 20.38 -11.38 -16.51
C LEU A 272 20.28 -12.20 -17.80
N PRO A 273 19.98 -11.58 -18.95
CA PRO A 273 20.18 -12.24 -20.23
C PRO A 273 21.68 -12.50 -20.45
N SER A 274 22.02 -13.59 -21.15
CA SER A 274 23.42 -13.96 -21.40
C SER A 274 24.24 -12.86 -22.07
N SER A 275 23.59 -11.97 -22.83
CA SER A 275 24.20 -10.82 -23.50
C SER A 275 24.52 -9.64 -22.57
N ALA A 276 23.98 -9.62 -21.35
CA ALA A 276 24.22 -8.58 -20.35
C ALA A 276 25.23 -8.99 -19.27
N ARG A 277 25.94 -10.12 -19.47
CA ARG A 277 27.02 -10.55 -18.58
C ARG A 277 28.30 -9.76 -18.83
N GLY A 278 29.05 -9.50 -17.78
CA GLY A 278 30.23 -8.65 -17.81
C GLY A 278 29.92 -7.16 -17.64
N LEU A 279 30.96 -6.39 -17.27
CA LEU A 279 30.88 -4.96 -17.05
C LEU A 279 30.80 -4.21 -18.40
N THR A 280 29.78 -3.37 -18.57
CA THR A 280 29.64 -2.49 -19.74
C THR A 280 29.96 -1.05 -19.38
N ALA A 281 30.24 -0.20 -20.38
CA ALA A 281 30.52 1.22 -20.15
C ALA A 281 29.37 1.95 -19.43
N ASP A 282 28.12 1.52 -19.66
CA ASP A 282 26.92 2.08 -19.01
C ASP A 282 26.93 1.91 -17.48
N TRP A 283 27.77 1.04 -16.94
CA TRP A 283 27.96 0.89 -15.51
C TRP A 283 28.89 1.94 -14.90
N LEU A 284 29.67 2.66 -15.70
CA LEU A 284 30.63 3.65 -15.21
C LEU A 284 29.99 5.02 -15.01
N ASP A 285 28.90 5.32 -15.73
CA ASP A 285 28.17 6.58 -15.61
C ASP A 285 26.82 6.39 -14.90
N VAL A 286 26.59 7.16 -13.82
CA VAL A 286 25.31 7.18 -13.13
C VAL A 286 24.35 8.09 -13.90
N ARG A 287 23.36 7.47 -14.57
CA ARG A 287 22.27 8.20 -15.23
C ARG A 287 21.38 8.93 -14.21
N PRO A 288 20.68 10.01 -14.60
CA PRO A 288 19.71 10.65 -13.72
C PRO A 288 18.56 9.68 -13.39
N PRO A 289 17.96 9.76 -12.18
CA PRO A 289 16.88 8.87 -11.78
C PRO A 289 15.63 9.14 -12.61
N THR A 290 14.95 8.08 -13.03
CA THR A 290 13.65 8.17 -13.70
C THR A 290 12.52 8.43 -12.71
N LEU A 291 12.69 8.02 -11.44
CA LEU A 291 11.74 8.29 -10.38
C LEU A 291 11.78 9.77 -9.98
N LEU A 292 10.67 10.48 -10.27
CA LEU A 292 10.50 11.92 -9.99
C LEU A 292 10.75 12.30 -8.53
N ALA A 293 10.53 11.39 -7.58
CA ALA A 293 10.84 11.59 -6.16
C ALA A 293 12.32 11.95 -5.92
N PHE A 294 13.22 11.48 -6.79
CA PHE A 294 14.66 11.70 -6.74
C PHE A 294 15.17 12.61 -7.86
N ALA A 295 14.32 13.07 -8.79
CA ALA A 295 14.75 13.87 -9.95
C ALA A 295 15.09 15.34 -9.61
N GLY A 296 14.62 15.85 -8.46
CA GLY A 296 14.71 17.27 -8.08
C GLY A 296 16.12 17.83 -7.85
N ALA A 297 17.16 17.01 -7.80
CA ALA A 297 18.54 17.47 -7.57
C ALA A 297 19.31 17.83 -8.85
N ALA A 298 18.86 17.39 -10.03
CA ALA A 298 19.69 17.42 -11.25
C ALA A 298 19.28 18.44 -12.33
N SER A 299 18.19 19.20 -12.17
CA SER A 299 17.76 20.17 -13.19
C SER A 299 17.15 21.45 -12.61
N PRO A 300 17.80 22.63 -12.76
CA PRO A 300 17.23 23.93 -12.37
C PRO A 300 16.05 24.37 -13.24
N SER A 301 15.69 23.63 -14.29
CA SER A 301 14.63 24.01 -15.24
C SER A 301 13.27 23.36 -14.98
N ILE A 302 13.15 22.47 -13.99
CA ILE A 302 11.85 21.90 -13.61
C ILE A 302 11.26 22.76 -12.48
N SER A 303 10.84 23.97 -12.86
CA SER A 303 9.96 24.84 -12.05
C SER A 303 8.53 24.30 -11.95
N SER A 304 8.32 23.02 -12.30
CA SER A 304 7.06 22.32 -12.20
C SER A 304 7.28 21.00 -11.44
N PHE A 305 7.52 21.11 -10.13
CA PHE A 305 6.93 20.12 -9.22
C PHE A 305 5.41 20.22 -9.43
N SER A 306 4.92 19.49 -10.44
CA SER A 306 3.52 19.43 -10.83
C SER A 306 2.69 19.16 -9.59
N SER A 307 1.48 19.72 -9.53
CA SER A 307 0.52 19.52 -8.44
C SER A 307 0.27 18.05 -8.09
N SER A 308 0.63 17.12 -8.98
CA SER A 308 0.63 15.67 -8.76
C SER A 308 2.00 15.14 -8.32
N GLN A 309 2.15 14.85 -7.02
CA GLN A 309 3.28 14.08 -6.48
C GLN A 309 3.31 12.65 -7.07
N PRO A 310 4.49 12.02 -7.21
CA PRO A 310 4.58 10.66 -7.73
C PRO A 310 3.86 9.70 -6.77
N THR A 311 2.88 9.00 -7.31
CA THR A 311 2.05 8.01 -6.62
C THR A 311 2.65 6.61 -6.72
N LYS A 312 2.16 5.65 -5.92
CA LYS A 312 2.54 4.24 -6.07
C LYS A 312 2.12 3.74 -7.47
N ALA A 313 1.03 4.25 -8.02
CA ALA A 313 0.64 3.97 -9.39
C ALA A 313 1.71 4.41 -10.41
N ASP A 314 2.26 5.62 -10.28
CA ASP A 314 3.32 6.12 -11.18
C ASP A 314 4.60 5.28 -11.06
N PHE A 315 4.94 4.83 -9.84
CA PHE A 315 6.02 3.87 -9.65
C PHE A 315 5.75 2.55 -10.37
N CYS A 316 4.52 2.04 -10.29
CA CYS A 316 4.12 0.81 -10.94
C CYS A 316 4.24 0.87 -12.46
N ASP A 317 3.88 1.99 -13.08
CA ASP A 317 4.02 2.17 -14.52
C ASP A 317 5.51 2.11 -14.94
N ASN A 318 6.40 2.75 -14.17
CA ASN A 318 7.85 2.70 -14.40
C ASN A 318 8.46 1.30 -14.18
N VAL A 319 7.96 0.53 -13.21
CA VAL A 319 8.48 -0.82 -12.94
C VAL A 319 8.26 -1.77 -14.12
N HIS A 320 7.15 -1.62 -14.87
CA HIS A 320 6.87 -2.48 -16.01
C HIS A 320 7.82 -2.24 -17.19
N SER A 321 8.49 -1.09 -17.27
CA SER A 321 9.54 -0.82 -18.28
C SER A 321 10.93 -1.33 -17.89
N VAL A 322 11.10 -1.93 -16.71
CA VAL A 322 12.40 -2.46 -16.28
C VAL A 322 12.60 -3.86 -16.82
N ASP A 323 13.44 -4.00 -17.84
CA ASP A 323 13.58 -5.26 -18.58
C ASP A 323 14.42 -6.34 -17.86
N ASN A 324 15.38 -5.94 -17.03
CA ASN A 324 16.32 -6.86 -16.38
C ASN A 324 16.93 -6.26 -15.11
N MET A 325 17.75 -7.07 -14.42
CA MET A 325 18.39 -6.67 -13.17
C MET A 325 19.36 -5.50 -13.31
N ASP A 326 20.12 -5.40 -14.39
CA ASP A 326 21.05 -4.26 -14.60
C ASP A 326 20.30 -2.93 -14.73
N THR A 327 19.20 -2.91 -15.48
CA THR A 327 18.34 -1.71 -15.60
C THR A 327 17.75 -1.31 -14.25
N PHE A 328 17.30 -2.30 -13.46
CA PHE A 328 16.80 -2.07 -12.10
C PHE A 328 17.88 -1.48 -11.18
N VAL A 329 19.09 -2.03 -11.23
CA VAL A 329 20.22 -1.60 -10.41
C VAL A 329 20.73 -0.21 -10.84
N GLY A 330 20.71 0.09 -12.14
CA GLY A 330 20.98 1.43 -12.64
C GLY A 330 20.06 2.49 -12.03
N GLU A 331 18.76 2.20 -11.92
CA GLU A 331 17.81 3.10 -11.26
C GLU A 331 18.07 3.23 -9.75
N LEU A 332 18.41 2.13 -9.06
CA LEU A 332 18.79 2.16 -7.65
C LEU A 332 20.01 3.06 -7.40
N ARG A 333 21.05 2.94 -8.25
CA ARG A 333 22.27 3.75 -8.18
C ARG A 333 21.96 5.23 -8.41
N ALA A 334 21.15 5.54 -9.43
CA ALA A 334 20.70 6.89 -9.73
C ALA A 334 19.93 7.54 -8.57
N CYS A 335 18.99 6.80 -7.98
CA CYS A 335 18.24 7.25 -6.82
C CYS A 335 19.14 7.49 -5.60
N LEU A 336 20.11 6.59 -5.34
CA LEU A 336 21.02 6.73 -4.22
C LEU A 336 21.94 7.94 -4.39
N ALA A 337 22.54 8.12 -5.57
CA ALA A 337 23.40 9.26 -5.87
C ALA A 337 22.65 10.58 -5.66
N SER A 338 21.42 10.70 -6.16
CA SER A 338 20.58 11.87 -5.94
C SER A 338 20.22 12.08 -4.46
N SER A 339 19.88 11.01 -3.73
CA SER A 339 19.51 11.08 -2.31
C SER A 339 20.67 11.54 -1.43
N LEU A 340 21.92 11.18 -1.76
CA LEU A 340 23.11 11.66 -1.06
C LEU A 340 23.32 13.16 -1.21
N HIS A 341 23.02 13.73 -2.39
CA HIS A 341 23.06 15.18 -2.58
C HIS A 341 22.03 15.92 -1.72
N LEU A 342 20.86 15.30 -1.50
CA LEU A 342 19.77 15.88 -0.70
C LEU A 342 20.00 15.78 0.82
N THR A 343 20.80 14.81 1.29
CA THR A 343 21.00 14.54 2.73
C THR A 343 22.24 15.22 3.32
N ARG A 344 23.22 15.59 2.49
CA ARG A 344 24.55 16.05 2.92
C ARG A 344 24.56 17.35 3.75
N GLU A 345 23.51 18.17 3.68
CA GLU A 345 23.44 19.43 4.43
C GLU A 345 23.00 19.25 5.89
N ASP A 346 22.47 18.09 6.27
CA ASP A 346 21.64 17.92 7.48
C ASP A 346 22.15 16.87 8.50
N ASP A 347 23.33 16.29 8.22
CA ASP A 347 23.70 14.92 8.61
C ASP A 347 24.53 14.77 9.91
N ASN A 348 25.08 15.85 10.47
CA ASN A 348 25.95 15.76 11.64
C ASN A 348 25.25 15.39 12.97
N GLN A 349 23.93 15.15 12.97
CA GLN A 349 23.15 14.87 14.20
C GLN A 349 22.01 13.84 14.01
N ARG A 350 21.99 13.03 12.94
CA ARG A 350 20.94 12.01 12.79
C ARG A 350 21.18 10.85 13.77
N ARG A 351 20.14 10.50 14.53
CA ARG A 351 20.19 9.41 15.52
C ARG A 351 20.14 8.07 14.79
N VAL A 352 21.08 7.17 15.08
CA VAL A 352 21.18 5.80 14.50
C VAL A 352 19.83 5.05 14.51
N PHE A 353 19.01 5.28 15.54
CA PHE A 353 17.68 4.66 15.65
C PHE A 353 16.70 5.02 14.52
N LEU A 354 16.83 6.21 13.93
CA LEU A 354 15.91 6.71 12.90
C LEU A 354 16.41 6.48 11.46
N GLU A 355 17.64 5.99 11.28
CA GLU A 355 18.20 5.66 9.97
C GLU A 355 17.29 4.76 9.11
N PRO A 356 16.55 3.75 9.64
CA PRO A 356 15.67 2.93 8.81
C PRO A 356 14.55 3.69 8.09
N TYR A 357 14.24 4.91 8.54
CA TYR A 357 13.24 5.80 7.94
C TYR A 357 13.83 6.77 6.91
N ASP A 358 15.14 6.70 6.65
CA ASP A 358 15.79 7.46 5.59
C ASP A 358 15.69 6.70 4.26
N ALA A 359 15.34 7.43 3.20
CA ALA A 359 15.36 6.91 1.83
C ALA A 359 16.76 6.38 1.46
N THR A 360 17.81 7.09 1.85
CA THR A 360 19.21 6.75 1.56
C THR A 360 19.60 5.43 2.20
N TYR A 361 19.18 5.19 3.46
CA TYR A 361 19.41 3.94 4.15
C TYR A 361 18.72 2.77 3.46
N ALA A 362 17.45 2.94 3.07
CA ALA A 362 16.71 1.89 2.36
C ALA A 362 17.35 1.55 1.01
N LEU A 363 17.84 2.54 0.26
CA LEU A 363 18.54 2.36 -1.01
C LEU A 363 19.89 1.66 -0.82
N ALA A 364 20.71 2.10 0.15
CA ALA A 364 22.00 1.48 0.47
C ALA A 364 21.82 0.00 0.89
N ARG A 365 20.84 -0.30 1.74
CA ARG A 365 20.50 -1.69 2.10
C ARG A 365 19.99 -2.51 0.91
N SER A 366 19.39 -1.88 -0.08
CA SER A 366 18.95 -2.56 -1.30
C SER A 366 20.15 -2.89 -2.19
N MET A 367 21.09 -1.96 -2.35
CA MET A 367 22.33 -2.25 -3.09
C MET A 367 23.17 -3.34 -2.40
N ASP A 368 23.25 -3.36 -1.07
CA ASP A 368 23.91 -4.42 -0.29
C ASP A 368 23.35 -5.82 -0.61
N LEU A 369 22.02 -5.96 -0.74
CA LEU A 369 21.39 -7.21 -1.15
C LEU A 369 21.73 -7.59 -2.59
N VAL A 370 21.78 -6.61 -3.48
CA VAL A 370 22.10 -6.78 -4.90
C VAL A 370 23.54 -7.25 -5.11
N VAL A 371 24.50 -6.73 -4.33
CA VAL A 371 25.91 -7.17 -4.35
C VAL A 371 25.99 -8.69 -4.17
N GLY A 372 25.32 -9.22 -3.14
CA GLY A 372 25.29 -10.66 -2.88
C GLY A 372 24.61 -11.50 -3.97
N VAL A 373 23.81 -10.89 -4.85
CA VAL A 373 23.24 -11.55 -6.02
C VAL A 373 24.25 -11.59 -7.18
N TYR A 374 24.94 -10.48 -7.46
CA TYR A 374 25.98 -10.46 -8.50
C TYR A 374 27.15 -11.39 -8.17
N GLU A 375 27.54 -11.50 -6.90
CA GLU A 375 28.53 -12.50 -6.44
C GLU A 375 28.07 -13.93 -6.76
N LYS A 376 26.80 -14.27 -6.50
CA LYS A 376 26.22 -15.58 -6.84
C LYS A 376 26.15 -15.85 -8.34
N LEU A 377 26.01 -14.80 -9.14
CA LEU A 377 26.01 -14.89 -10.61
C LEU A 377 27.42 -14.98 -11.20
N GLY A 378 28.48 -14.81 -10.39
CA GLY A 378 29.87 -14.75 -10.84
C GLY A 378 30.27 -13.41 -11.46
N GLU A 379 29.44 -12.39 -11.33
CA GLU A 379 29.64 -11.04 -11.87
C GLU A 379 30.39 -10.15 -10.85
N TYR A 380 31.60 -10.57 -10.48
CA TYR A 380 32.39 -9.92 -9.43
C TYR A 380 32.77 -8.47 -9.76
N ASP A 381 32.96 -8.13 -11.04
CA ASP A 381 33.29 -6.77 -11.47
C ASP A 381 32.16 -5.79 -11.14
N LYS A 382 30.90 -6.19 -11.41
CA LYS A 382 29.72 -5.38 -11.06
C LYS A 382 29.54 -5.28 -9.55
N ALA A 383 29.74 -6.39 -8.83
CA ALA A 383 29.69 -6.41 -7.37
C ALA A 383 30.73 -5.45 -6.76
N LEU A 384 31.95 -5.41 -7.31
CA LEU A 384 33.02 -4.51 -6.86
C LEU A 384 32.65 -3.04 -7.05
N VAL A 385 32.09 -2.66 -8.21
CA VAL A 385 31.62 -1.29 -8.46
C VAL A 385 30.58 -0.87 -7.42
N LEU A 386 29.58 -1.71 -7.17
CA LEU A 386 28.53 -1.42 -6.18
C LEU A 386 29.08 -1.32 -4.75
N LEU A 387 30.06 -2.17 -4.39
CA LEU A 387 30.72 -2.11 -3.08
C LEU A 387 31.52 -0.82 -2.90
N GLN A 388 32.21 -0.36 -3.94
CA GLN A 388 32.94 0.92 -3.92
C GLN A 388 31.98 2.10 -3.73
N GLU A 389 30.85 2.11 -4.45
CA GLU A 389 29.82 3.13 -4.27
C GLU A 389 29.22 3.11 -2.87
N LEU A 390 28.88 1.93 -2.34
CA LEU A 390 28.37 1.78 -0.98
C LEU A 390 29.35 2.31 0.06
N LEU A 391 30.63 1.98 -0.09
CA LEU A 391 31.71 2.46 0.76
C LEU A 391 31.83 3.98 0.75
N ALA A 392 31.67 4.60 -0.42
CA ALA A 392 31.72 6.05 -0.58
C ALA A 392 30.56 6.78 0.15
N THR A 393 29.43 6.10 0.37
CA THR A 393 28.27 6.73 1.03
C THR A 393 28.43 6.94 2.54
N SER A 394 29.24 6.12 3.23
CA SER A 394 29.35 6.06 4.70
C SER A 394 28.06 5.75 5.50
N VAL A 395 26.91 5.58 4.84
CA VAL A 395 25.57 5.40 5.46
C VAL A 395 25.45 4.12 6.28
N LEU A 396 26.19 3.07 5.94
CA LEU A 396 26.15 1.77 6.62
C LEU A 396 27.29 1.58 7.64
N GLY A 397 28.03 2.64 7.98
CA GLY A 397 29.24 2.58 8.80
C GLY A 397 29.07 1.99 10.20
N HIS A 398 27.88 2.08 10.80
CA HIS A 398 27.60 1.60 12.16
C HIS A 398 27.44 0.08 12.31
N LYS A 399 27.42 -0.69 11.22
CA LYS A 399 27.27 -2.16 11.25
C LYS A 399 28.48 -2.93 10.73
N ARG A 400 29.59 -2.25 10.44
CA ARG A 400 30.85 -2.89 10.06
C ARG A 400 31.75 -3.08 11.26
#